data_AF-X1L4X0-F1
#
_entry.id   AF-X1L4X0-F1
#
_cell.length_a   1.000
_cell.length_b   1.000
_cell.length_c   1.000
_cell.angle_alpha   90.00
_cell.angle_beta   90.00
_cell.angle_gamma   90.00
#
_symmetry.space_group_name_H-M   'P 1'
#
loop_
_entity.id
_entity.type
_entity.pdbx_description
1 polymer ?
#
loop_
_entity_poly.entity_id
_entity_poly.type
_entity_poly.pdbx_seq_one_letter_code
_entity_poly.pdbx_strand_id
1 'polypeptide(L)' 'MEWVLGPKEDYERVGDVDDVVFPCGAVVNKKTNELLIYYGAADSVVGLAIADLDEIIAYLKTC' A
#
# COMPACT_ATOMS: atom_id res chain seq x y z
N MET A 1 -11.24 13.60 0.39
CA MET A 1 -10.95 12.27 0.97
C MET A 1 -10.52 11.39 -0.18
N GLU A 2 -9.21 11.18 -0.31
CA GLU A 2 -8.59 10.40 -1.35
C GLU A 2 -7.78 9.28 -0.69
N TRP A 3 -7.77 8.10 -1.30
CA TRP A 3 -7.05 6.93 -0.81
C TRP A 3 -5.66 6.89 -1.44
N VAL A 4 -4.61 6.76 -0.63
CA VAL A 4 -3.23 6.58 -1.12
C VAL A 4 -3.04 5.20 -1.75
N LEU A 5 -3.69 4.18 -1.17
CA LEU A 5 -3.66 2.79 -1.63
C LEU A 5 -5.05 2.17 -1.44
N GLY A 6 -5.56 1.50 -2.48
CA GLY A 6 -6.85 0.83 -2.49
C GLY A 6 -6.95 -0.13 -3.68
N PRO A 7 -7.93 -1.04 -3.67
CA PRO A 7 -8.02 -2.15 -4.62
C PRO A 7 -8.22 -1.65 -6.06
N LYS A 8 -7.35 -2.09 -6.96
CA LYS A 8 -7.34 -1.77 -8.39
C LYS A 8 -6.96 -2.97 -9.25
N GLU A 9 -6.02 -3.79 -8.79
CA GLU A 9 -5.57 -4.97 -9.51
C GLU A 9 -6.48 -6.17 -9.23
N ASP A 10 -6.49 -7.15 -10.13
CA ASP A 10 -7.42 -8.30 -10.00
C ASP A 10 -7.17 -9.11 -8.73
N TYR A 11 -5.92 -9.21 -8.29
CA TYR A 11 -5.55 -9.90 -7.05
C TYR A 11 -5.93 -9.11 -5.77
N GLU A 12 -6.36 -7.86 -5.90
CA GLU A 12 -6.89 -7.04 -4.80
C GLU A 12 -8.42 -7.01 -4.80
N ARG A 13 -9.04 -7.23 -5.98
CA ARG A 13 -10.49 -7.19 -6.16
C ARG A 13 -11.16 -8.54 -6.03
N VAL A 14 -10.45 -9.64 -6.30
CA VAL A 14 -11.04 -10.98 -6.35
C VAL A 14 -10.24 -11.94 -5.48
N GLY A 15 -10.93 -12.57 -4.52
CA GLY A 15 -10.32 -13.55 -3.62
C GLY A 15 -11.30 -14.10 -2.60
N ASP A 16 -10.80 -14.56 -1.45
CA ASP A 16 -11.63 -14.99 -0.32
C ASP A 16 -12.53 -13.85 0.21
N VAL A 17 -12.05 -12.61 0.13
CA VAL A 17 -12.82 -11.39 0.38
C VAL A 17 -12.53 -10.37 -0.72
N ASP A 18 -13.54 -10.02 -1.51
CA ASP A 18 -13.41 -9.09 -2.64
C ASP A 18 -13.10 -7.65 -2.19
N ASP A 19 -12.43 -6.90 -3.08
CA ASP A 19 -12.09 -5.48 -2.92
C ASP A 19 -11.35 -5.14 -1.61
N VAL A 20 -10.34 -5.94 -1.24
CA VAL A 20 -9.52 -5.75 -0.02
C VAL A 20 -8.09 -5.37 -0.35
N VAL A 21 -7.65 -4.26 0.24
CA VAL A 21 -6.24 -3.94 0.48
C VAL A 21 -6.05 -3.59 1.95
N PHE A 22 -5.27 -4.40 2.66
CA PHE A 22 -5.07 -4.25 4.11
C PHE A 22 -3.59 -4.21 4.49
N PRO A 23 -3.01 -3.02 4.76
CA PRO A 23 -1.60 -2.88 5.17
C PRO A 23 -1.30 -3.56 6.51
N CYS A 24 -0.30 -4.44 6.54
CA CYS A 24 0.06 -5.25 7.72
C CYS A 24 1.49 -4.99 8.22
N GLY A 25 2.35 -4.38 7.40
CA GLY A 25 3.74 -4.10 7.78
C GLY A 25 4.39 -3.06 6.90
N ALA A 26 5.35 -2.33 7.45
CA ALA A 26 6.10 -1.32 6.71
C ALA A 26 7.59 -1.38 7.05
N VAL A 27 8.43 -1.15 6.05
CA VAL A 27 9.89 -1.03 6.18
C VAL A 27 10.32 0.26 5.50
N VAL A 28 11.15 1.06 6.19
CA VAL A 28 11.78 2.25 5.60
C VAL A 28 13.22 1.94 5.26
N ASN A 29 13.55 1.92 3.96
CA ASN A 29 14.91 1.79 3.49
C ASN A 29 15.60 3.16 3.48
N LYS A 30 16.31 3.47 4.57
CA LYS A 30 17.01 4.75 4.74
C LYS A 30 18.10 5.05 3.70
N LYS A 31 18.57 4.04 2.95
CA LYS A 31 19.59 4.25 1.91
C LYS A 31 19.00 4.76 0.60
N THR A 32 17.77 4.36 0.29
CA THR A 32 17.07 4.69 -0.95
C THR A 32 15.89 5.63 -0.74
N ASN A 33 15.54 5.91 0.52
CA ASN A 33 14.34 6.66 0.94
C ASN A 33 13.01 5.96 0.63
N GLU A 34 13.04 4.67 0.31
CA GLU A 34 11.83 3.92 -0.02
C GLU A 34 11.05 3.52 1.25
N LEU A 35 9.74 3.76 1.20
CA LEU A 35 8.74 3.16 2.07
C LEU A 35 8.17 1.91 1.38
N LEU A 36 8.44 0.75 1.97
CA LEU A 36 7.94 -0.55 1.53
C LEU A 36 6.77 -0.95 2.42
N ILE A 37 5.58 -1.15 1.85
CA ILE A 37 4.36 -1.53 2.58
C ILE A 37 3.92 -2.92 2.13
N TYR A 38 3.94 -3.86 3.06
CA TYR A 38 3.35 -5.19 2.87
C TYR A 38 1.86 -5.14 3.24
N TYR A 39 1.01 -5.62 2.34
CA TYR A 39 -0.44 -5.60 2.52
C TYR A 39 -1.07 -6.94 2.10
N GLY A 40 -2.15 -7.32 2.77
CA GLY A 40 -3.02 -8.40 2.31
C GLY A 40 -3.91 -7.90 1.16
N ALA A 41 -4.01 -8.69 0.11
CA ALA A 41 -4.84 -8.42 -1.06
C ALA A 41 -5.91 -9.51 -1.21
N ALA A 42 -7.17 -9.09 -1.26
CA ALA A 42 -8.35 -9.93 -1.35
C ALA A 42 -8.39 -11.12 -0.34
N ASP A 43 -7.82 -10.94 0.86
CA ASP A 43 -7.57 -11.99 1.86
C ASP A 43 -6.93 -13.29 1.31
N SER A 44 -6.22 -13.18 0.18
CA SER A 44 -5.75 -14.34 -0.59
C SER A 44 -4.24 -14.34 -0.80
N VAL A 45 -3.63 -13.17 -1.00
CA VAL A 45 -2.19 -13.02 -1.25
C VAL A 45 -1.60 -11.86 -0.46
N VAL A 46 -0.26 -11.82 -0.37
CA VAL A 46 0.48 -10.69 0.20
C VAL A 46 1.12 -9.90 -0.94
N GLY A 47 0.78 -8.62 -1.04
CA GLY A 47 1.38 -7.66 -1.95
C GLY A 47 2.44 -6.78 -1.27
N LEU A 48 3.23 -6.10 -2.10
CA LEU A 48 4.21 -5.10 -1.68
C LEU A 48 4.02 -3.83 -2.52
N ALA A 49 3.72 -2.71 -1.87
CA ALA A 49 3.75 -1.38 -2.46
C ALA A 49 5.05 -0.66 -2.08
N ILE A 50 5.62 0.12 -3.00
CA ILE A 50 6.85 0.88 -2.80
C ILE A 50 6.57 2.33 -3.17
N ALA A 51 6.97 3.27 -2.32
CA ALA A 51 6.86 4.70 -2.57
C ALA A 51 8.08 5.44 -1.99
N ASP A 52 8.33 6.67 -2.42
CA ASP A 52 9.27 7.55 -1.72
C ASP A 52 8.62 8.09 -0.43
N LEU A 53 9.35 8.02 0.68
CA LEU A 53 8.82 8.40 1.99
C LEU A 53 8.52 9.91 2.08
N ASP A 54 9.39 10.75 1.51
CA ASP A 54 9.23 12.19 1.59
C ASP A 54 8.08 12.68 0.71
N GLU A 55 7.88 12.06 -0.45
CA GLU A 55 6.71 12.32 -1.31
C GLU A 55 5.39 12.00 -0.59
N ILE A 56 5.31 10.86 0.10
CA ILE A 56 4.12 10.50 0.89
C ILE A 56 3.88 11.52 2.02
N ILE A 57 4.93 11.90 2.76
CA ILE A 57 4.81 12.90 3.83
C ILE A 57 4.39 14.26 3.27
N ALA A 58 4.92 14.67 2.12
CA ALA A 58 4.56 15.91 1.47
C ALA A 58 3.08 15.90 1.04
N TYR A 59 2.63 14.82 0.39
CA TYR A 59 1.24 14.63 0.00
C TYR A 59 0.29 14.72 1.20
N LEU A 60 0.60 14.02 2.31
CA LEU A 60 -0.23 14.04 3.52
C LEU A 60 -0.35 15.43 4.17
N LYS A 61 0.62 16.33 3.97
CA LYS A 61 0.59 17.70 4.50
C LYS A 61 -0.26 18.66 3.65
N THR A 62 -0.55 18.30 2.40
CA THR A 62 -1.36 19.12 1.49
C THR A 62 -2.81 18.66 1.41
N CYS A 63 -3.14 17.53 2.04
CA CYS A 63 -4.49 16.97 2.11
C CYS A 63 -5.39 17.69 3.12
#